data_AF-A0AAE7MNT4-F1
#
_entry.id   AF-A0AAE7MNT4-F1
#
_cell.length_a   1.000
_cell.length_b   1.000
_cell.length_c   1.000
_cell.angle_alpha   90.00
_cell.angle_beta   90.00
_cell.angle_gamma   90.00
#
_symmetry.space_group_name_H-M   'P 1'
#
loop_
_entity.id
_entity.type
_entity.pdbx_description
1 polymer ?
#
loop_
_entity_poly.entity_id
_entity_poly.type
_entity_poly.pdbx_seq_one_letter_code
_entity_poly.pdbx_strand_id
1 'polypeptide(L)' 'MKQIIIDSLSNNKVVTFVFSKGNSYSSDTLVDELTNEKNYIHVAQRSYTDTRIINLSMVESIRIQS' A
#
# COMPACT_ATOMS: atom_id res chain seq x y z
N MET A 1 5.69 -6.16 -8.02
CA MET A 1 4.56 -5.34 -7.52
C MET A 1 4.88 -4.68 -6.18
N LYS A 2 5.24 -5.45 -5.13
CA LYS A 2 5.63 -4.91 -3.81
C LYS A 2 6.71 -3.79 -3.89
N GLN A 3 7.79 -4.02 -4.64
CA GLN A 3 8.84 -3.00 -4.82
C GLN A 3 8.31 -1.70 -5.45
N ILE A 4 7.46 -1.77 -6.47
CA ILE A 4 6.88 -0.59 -7.14
C ILE A 4 6.03 0.23 -6.15
N ILE A 5 5.34 -0.43 -5.22
CA ILE A 5 4.55 0.23 -4.17
C ILE A 5 5.48 0.94 -3.19
N ILE A 6 6.52 0.24 -2.72
CA ILE A 6 7.55 0.79 -1.82
C ILE A 6 8.19 2.02 -2.47
N ASP A 7 8.67 1.90 -3.70
CA ASP A 7 9.30 2.99 -4.43
C ASP A 7 8.34 4.18 -4.61
N SER A 8 7.05 3.92 -4.83
CA SER A 8 6.05 4.99 -4.97
C SER A 8 5.82 5.74 -3.65
N LEU A 9 5.65 5.02 -2.54
CA LEU A 9 5.44 5.61 -1.22
C LEU A 9 6.69 6.39 -0.77
N SER A 10 7.90 5.86 -1.01
CA SER A 10 9.16 6.56 -0.74
C SER A 10 9.33 7.84 -1.57
N ASN A 11 8.66 7.93 -2.72
CA ASN A 11 8.61 9.14 -3.56
C ASN A 11 7.41 10.05 -3.24
N ASN A 12 6.80 9.92 -2.05
CA ASN A 12 5.64 10.71 -1.60
C ASN A 12 4.41 10.61 -2.51
N LYS A 13 4.27 9.52 -3.27
CA LYS A 13 3.09 9.28 -4.11
C LYS A 13 1.99 8.59 -3.30
N VAL A 14 0.75 8.80 -3.72
CA VAL A 14 -0.40 8.08 -3.16
C VAL A 14 -0.59 6.77 -3.90
N VAL A 15 -0.59 5.66 -3.17
CA VAL A 15 -0.89 4.31 -3.65
C VAL A 15 -2.29 3.91 -3.21
N THR A 16 -3.15 3.59 -4.16
CA THR A 16 -4.48 3.03 -3.90
C THR A 16 -4.51 1.54 -4.24
N PHE A 17 -4.75 0.72 -3.22
CA PHE A 17 -4.97 -0.72 -3.31
C PHE A 17 -6.44 -0.99 -3.60
N VAL A 18 -6.74 -1.65 -4.72
CA VAL A 18 -8.09 -2.05 -5.10
C VAL A 18 -8.27 -3.54 -4.86
N PHE A 19 -9.27 -3.91 -4.08
CA PHE A 19 -9.61 -5.28 -3.71
C PHE A 19 -10.88 -5.75 -4.41
N SER A 20 -11.10 -7.06 -4.36
CA SER A 20 -12.35 -7.68 -4.79
C SER A 20 -13.57 -7.03 -4.13
N LYS A 21 -14.69 -7.00 -4.88
CA LYS A 21 -15.97 -6.38 -4.48
C LYS A 21 -15.93 -4.84 -4.39
N GLY A 22 -14.96 -4.19 -5.03
CA GLY A 22 -14.93 -2.73 -5.18
C GLY A 22 -14.41 -1.97 -3.96
N ASN A 23 -13.90 -2.67 -2.94
CA ASN A 23 -13.25 -2.04 -1.81
C ASN A 23 -11.90 -1.48 -2.23
N SER A 24 -11.50 -0.33 -1.68
CA SER A 24 -10.16 0.21 -1.90
C SER A 24 -9.61 0.86 -0.64
N TYR A 25 -8.29 0.96 -0.58
CA TYR A 25 -7.58 1.65 0.48
C TYR A 25 -6.47 2.49 -0.14
N SER A 26 -6.37 3.76 0.25
CA SER A 26 -5.31 4.66 -0.24
C SER A 26 -4.31 4.94 0.87
N SER A 27 -3.04 5.00 0.52
CA SER A 27 -1.94 5.23 1.44
C SER A 27 -0.88 6.11 0.77
N ASP A 28 -0.25 6.98 1.55
CA ASP A 28 0.85 7.84 1.09
C ASP A 28 2.14 7.61 1.88
N THR A 29 2.08 6.74 2.89
CA THR A 29 3.18 6.50 3.81
C THR A 29 3.46 5.00 3.92
N LEU A 30 4.73 4.62 3.79
CA LEU A 30 5.23 3.29 4.13
C LEU A 30 5.59 3.25 5.61
N VAL A 31 5.05 2.29 6.36
CA VAL A 31 5.39 2.08 7.78
C VAL A 31 6.44 0.99 7.92
N ASP A 32 6.20 -0.17 7.31
CA ASP A 32 7.12 -1.31 7.29
C ASP A 32 6.95 -2.09 5.99
N GLU A 33 8.08 -2.45 5.37
CA GLU A 33 8.08 -3.29 4.17
C GLU A 33 7.69 -4.73 4.49
N LEU A 34 7.88 -5.21 5.73
CA LEU A 34 7.71 -6.61 6.12
C LEU A 34 8.56 -7.52 5.22
N THR A 35 9.89 -7.35 5.27
CA THR A 35 10.85 -7.97 4.32
C THR A 35 10.73 -9.51 4.26
N ASN A 36 10.39 -10.15 5.37
CA ASN A 36 10.21 -11.61 5.43
C ASN A 36 8.84 -12.09 4.92
N GLU A 37 7.89 -11.18 4.71
CA GLU A 37 6.52 -11.48 4.30
C GLU A 37 6.26 -10.97 2.88
N LYS A 38 6.55 -11.81 1.88
CA LYS A 38 6.54 -11.45 0.45
C LYS A 38 5.27 -10.74 -0.03
N ASN A 39 4.11 -11.12 0.52
CA ASN A 39 2.80 -10.61 0.10
C ASN A 39 2.23 -9.56 1.04
N TYR A 40 2.95 -9.11 2.06
CA TYR A 40 2.42 -8.13 3.01
C TYR A 40 3.23 -6.84 2.98
N ILE A 41 2.56 -5.73 3.29
CA ILE A 41 3.18 -4.42 3.50
C ILE A 41 2.38 -3.66 4.56
N HIS A 42 3.04 -2.90 5.42
CA HIS A 42 2.40 -2.05 6.41
C HIS A 42 2.48 -0.59 5.95
N VAL A 43 1.32 0.04 5.81
CA VAL A 43 1.20 1.38 5.23
C VAL A 43 0.26 2.25 6.07
N ALA A 44 0.35 3.57 5.91
CA ALA A 44 -0.47 4.56 6.61
C ALA A 44 -0.90 5.71 5.67
N GLN A 45 -1.94 6.43 6.09
CA GLN A 45 -2.25 7.77 5.58
C GLN A 45 -1.54 8.83 6.44
N ARG A 46 -1.12 9.96 5.87
CA ARG A 46 -0.31 11.03 6.49
C ARG A 46 -0.70 11.50 7.89
N SER A 47 -1.94 11.28 8.33
CA SER A 47 -2.35 11.55 9.71
C SER A 47 -1.88 10.51 10.73
N TYR A 48 -1.30 9.38 10.27
CA TYR A 48 -0.85 8.22 11.05
C TYR A 48 -1.90 7.59 11.98
N THR A 49 -3.16 8.03 11.88
CA THR A 49 -4.27 7.54 12.70
C THR A 49 -4.88 6.24 12.16
N ASP A 50 -4.76 5.99 10.85
CA ASP A 50 -5.16 4.73 10.20
C ASP A 50 -3.91 4.10 9.56
N THR A 51 -3.47 2.99 10.13
CA THR A 51 -2.40 2.15 9.56
C THR A 51 -2.96 0.77 9.27
N ARG A 52 -2.54 0.18 8.16
CA ARG A 52 -3.03 -1.13 7.72
C ARG A 52 -1.93 -2.01 7.19
N ILE A 53 -2.01 -3.29 7.55
CA ILE A 53 -1.26 -4.35 6.90
C ILE A 53 -2.08 -4.80 5.69
N ILE A 54 -1.51 -4.64 4.50
CA ILE A 54 -2.16 -4.98 3.24
C ILE A 54 -1.62 -6.33 2.75
N ASN A 55 -2.51 -7.29 2.53
CA ASN A 55 -2.18 -8.51 1.81
C ASN A 55 -2.26 -8.27 0.29
N LEU A 56 -1.09 -8.12 -0.34
CA LEU A 56 -0.90 -7.91 -1.76
C LEU A 56 -1.42 -9.07 -2.62
N SER A 57 -1.60 -10.28 -2.08
CA SER A 57 -2.20 -11.40 -2.83
C SER A 57 -3.71 -11.23 -3.03
N MET A 58 -4.35 -10.33 -2.28
CA MET A 58 -5.78 -10.00 -2.38
C MET A 58 -6.04 -8.73 -3.18
N VAL A 59 -4.98 -8.03 -3.59
CA VAL A 59 -5.06 -6.80 -4.37
C VAL A 59 -5.23 -7.15 -5.84
N GLU A 60 -6.32 -6.69 -6.43
CA GLU A 60 -6.63 -6.90 -7.85
C GLU A 60 -5.90 -5.90 -8.74
N SER A 61 -5.78 -4.65 -8.29
CA SER A 61 -5.03 -3.62 -9.00
C SER A 61 -4.49 -2.54 -8.07
N ILE A 62 -3.47 -1.83 -8.56
CA ILE A 62 -2.84 -0.71 -7.88
C ILE A 62 -3.03 0.54 -8.76
N ARG A 63 -3.41 1.66 -8.13
CA ARG A 63 -3.41 2.98 -8.78
C ARG A 63 -2.41 3.88 -8.06
N ILE A 64 -1.54 4.55 -8.81
CA ILE A 64 -0.52 5.44 -8.26
C ILE A 64 -0.82 6.86 -8.75
N GLN A 65 -0.92 7.81 -7.83
CA GLN A 65 -1.21 9.21 -8.12
C GLN A 65 -0.01 10.09 -7.74
N SER A 66 0.17 11.18 -8.49
CA SER A 66 1.20 12.20 -8.27
C SER A 66 0.91 13.07 -7.07
#